data_AF-A0A0F9PUZ3-F1
#
_entry.id   AF-A0A0F9PUZ3-F1
#
_cell.length_a   1.000
_cell.length_b   1.000
_cell.length_c   1.000
_cell.angle_alpha   90.00
_cell.angle_beta   90.00
_cell.angle_gamma   90.00
#
_symmetry.space_group_name_H-M   'P 1'
#
loop_
_entity.id
_entity.type
_entity.pdbx_description
1 polymer ?
#
loop_
_entity_poly.entity_id
_entity_poly.type
_entity_poly.pdbx_seq_one_letter_code
_entity_poly.pdbx_strand_id
1 'polypeptide(L)' 'MSGGKPGFVLSLRPRRYKTTKQQSTMVEAAKACGIEKGITRKELVDKMVHCIPEFYRKKREGEK' A
#
# COMPACT_ATOMS: atom_id res chain seq x y z
N MET A 1 30.81 20.43 -19.94
CA MET A 1 29.82 19.35 -19.73
C MET A 1 30.39 18.40 -18.69
N SER A 2 30.03 18.57 -17.42
CA SER A 2 30.59 17.78 -16.32
C SER A 2 29.99 16.38 -16.31
N GLY A 3 30.79 15.39 -16.74
CA GLY A 3 30.42 13.98 -16.79
C GLY A 3 30.33 13.34 -15.40
N GLY A 4 29.17 13.48 -14.75
CA GLY A 4 28.82 12.67 -13.59
C GLY A 4 28.50 11.24 -14.01
N LYS A 5 29.21 10.24 -13.47
CA LYS A 5 28.94 8.82 -13.72
C LYS A 5 27.49 8.50 -13.28
N PRO A 6 26.62 7.95 -14.15
CA PRO A 6 25.20 7.71 -13.83
C PRO A 6 25.00 6.77 -12.62
N GLY A 7 26.00 5.95 -12.28
CA GLY A 7 25.97 5.06 -11.12
C GLY A 7 25.94 5.77 -9.76
N PHE A 8 26.53 6.98 -9.63
CA PHE A 8 26.60 7.68 -8.34
C PHE A 8 25.22 8.19 -7.89
N VAL A 9 24.43 8.68 -8.83
CA VAL A 9 23.06 9.15 -8.58
C VAL A 9 22.12 8.00 -8.22
N LEU A 10 22.32 6.81 -8.82
CA LEU A 10 21.55 5.61 -8.50
C LEU A 10 21.87 5.06 -7.10
N SER A 11 23.13 5.12 -6.65
CA SER A 11 23.52 4.71 -5.29
C SER A 11 23.01 5.64 -4.18
N LEU A 12 22.76 6.90 -4.52
CA LEU A 12 22.14 7.89 -3.62
C LEU A 12 20.62 7.81 -3.60
N ARG A 13 20.01 6.97 -4.45
CA ARG A 13 18.56 6.78 -4.43
C ARG A 13 18.20 6.15 -3.08
N PRO A 14 17.30 6.77 -2.29
CA PRO A 14 16.91 6.26 -0.99
C PRO A 14 16.49 4.79 -1.13
N ARG A 15 17.07 3.92 -0.32
CA ARG A 15 16.65 2.51 -0.24
C ARG A 15 15.15 2.49 0.07
N ARG A 16 14.43 1.51 -0.50
CA ARG A 16 12.99 1.32 -0.26
C ARG A 16 12.71 1.46 1.25
N TYR A 17 11.90 2.45 1.62
CA TYR A 17 11.53 2.66 3.01
C TYR A 17 10.89 1.38 3.55
N LYS A 18 11.29 0.97 4.76
CA LYS A 18 10.63 -0.15 5.44
C LYS A 18 9.15 0.23 5.60
N THR A 19 8.26 -0.65 5.15
CA THR A 19 6.82 -0.45 5.33
C THR A 19 6.50 -0.44 6.82
N THR A 20 5.77 0.59 7.27
CA THR A 20 5.30 0.65 8.66
C THR A 20 4.24 -0.43 8.92
N LYS A 21 3.98 -0.77 10.19
CA LYS A 21 2.91 -1.72 10.56
C LYS A 21 1.53 -1.31 10.01
N GLN A 22 1.27 0.00 9.93
CA GLN A 22 0.04 0.53 9.37
C GLN A 22 -0.02 0.32 7.85
N GLN A 23 1.09 0.61 7.15
CA GLN A 23 1.19 0.38 5.70
C GLN A 23 1.05 -1.11 5.36
N SER A 24 1.65 -2.00 6.14
CA SER A 24 1.51 -3.45 5.92
C SER A 24 0.06 -3.92 6.15
N THR A 25 -0.62 -3.38 7.17
CA THR A 25 -2.04 -3.69 7.42
C THR A 25 -2.94 -3.17 6.31
N MET A 26 -2.65 -2.00 5.75
CA MET A 26 -3.42 -1.48 4.63
C MET A 26 -3.22 -2.31 3.36
N VAL A 27 -2.02 -2.83 3.12
CA VAL A 27 -1.75 -3.76 2.02
C VAL A 27 -2.51 -5.07 2.21
N GLU A 28 -2.60 -5.58 3.44
CA GLU A 28 -3.40 -6.75 3.79
C GLU A 28 -4.90 -6.51 3.55
N ALA A 29 -5.42 -5.37 4.02
CA ALA A 29 -6.81 -4.97 3.82
C ALA A 29 -7.15 -4.85 2.32
N ALA A 30 -6.28 -4.21 1.54
CA ALA A 30 -6.46 -4.06 0.10
C ALA A 30 -6.51 -5.42 -0.61
N LYS A 31 -5.64 -6.37 -0.23
CA LYS A 31 -5.67 -7.75 -0.76
C LYS A 31 -6.95 -8.48 -0.37
N ALA A 32 -7.36 -8.40 0.90
CA ALA A 32 -8.59 -9.03 1.38
C ALA A 32 -9.84 -8.49 0.66
N CYS A 33 -9.85 -7.19 0.32
CA CYS A 33 -10.92 -6.54 -0.41
C CYS A 33 -10.81 -6.64 -1.94
N GLY A 34 -9.81 -7.34 -2.47
CA GLY A 34 -9.58 -7.49 -3.92
C GLY A 34 -9.33 -6.15 -4.62
N ILE A 35 -8.66 -5.21 -3.96
CA ILE A 35 -8.26 -3.93 -4.54
C ILE A 35 -6.95 -4.15 -5.30
N GLU A 36 -7.05 -4.28 -6.61
CA GLU A 36 -5.93 -4.49 -7.51
C GLU A 36 -5.75 -3.32 -8.49
N LYS A 37 -4.62 -3.31 -9.21
CA LYS A 37 -4.38 -2.32 -10.26
C LYS A 37 -5.32 -2.61 -11.44
N GLY A 38 -5.97 -1.57 -11.95
CA GLY A 38 -6.87 -1.67 -13.11
C GLY A 38 -8.36 -1.69 -12.77
N ILE A 39 -8.74 -1.61 -11.49
CA ILE A 39 -10.15 -1.42 -11.10
C ILE A 39 -10.65 -0.04 -11.50
N THR A 40 -11.95 0.07 -11.74
CA THR A 40 -12.59 1.36 -12.00
C THR A 40 -12.64 2.21 -10.73
N ARG A 41 -12.71 3.54 -10.90
CA ARG A 41 -12.85 4.47 -9.76
C ARG A 41 -14.07 4.14 -8.89
N LYS A 42 -15.17 3.73 -9.52
CA LYS A 42 -16.42 3.38 -8.82
C LYS A 42 -16.21 2.16 -7.91
N GLU A 43 -15.60 1.11 -8.43
CA GLU A 43 -15.29 -0.11 -7.66
C GLU A 43 -14.30 0.15 -6.54
N LEU A 44 -13.32 1.03 -6.77
CA LEU A 44 -12.39 1.44 -5.71
C LEU A 44 -13.14 2.11 -4.55
N VAL A 45 -14.01 3.08 -4.85
CA VAL A 45 -14.79 3.79 -3.83
C VAL A 45 -15.70 2.81 -3.09
N ASP A 46 -16.40 1.94 -3.80
CA ASP A 46 -17.28 0.93 -3.22
C ASP A 46 -16.54 0.02 -2.22
N LYS A 47 -15.39 -0.53 -2.63
CA LYS A 47 -14.53 -1.36 -1.77
C LYS A 47 -13.97 -0.58 -0.58
N MET A 48 -13.59 0.68 -0.76
CA MET A 48 -13.08 1.54 0.31
C MET A 48 -14.14 1.87 1.36
N VAL A 49 -15.41 2.03 0.96
CA VAL A 49 -16.51 2.37 1.86
C VAL A 49 -17.08 1.12 2.55
N HIS A 50 -17.24 0.02 1.82
CA HIS A 50 -17.96 -1.14 2.34
C HIS A 50 -17.04 -2.25 2.87
N CYS A 51 -15.88 -2.50 2.25
CA CYS A 51 -15.04 -3.64 2.62
C CYS A 51 -13.94 -3.27 3.63
N ILE A 52 -13.20 -2.17 3.39
CA ILE A 52 -12.06 -1.80 4.24
C ILE A 52 -12.49 -1.59 5.72
N PRO A 53 -13.60 -0.89 6.04
CA PRO A 53 -14.00 -0.70 7.43
C PRO A 53 -14.32 -2.02 8.13
N GLU A 54 -15.01 -2.94 7.45
CA GLU A 54 -15.35 -4.26 7.98
C GLU A 54 -14.10 -5.11 8.24
N PHE A 55 -13.08 -5.01 7.38
CA PHE A 55 -11.78 -5.63 7.62
C PHE A 55 -11.15 -5.13 8.94
N TYR A 56 -11.15 -3.81 9.17
CA TYR A 56 -10.62 -3.23 10.43
C TYR A 56 -11.49 -3.53 11.65
N ARG A 57 -12.79 -3.75 11.49
CA ARG A 57 -13.67 -4.20 12.58
C ARG A 57 -13.33 -5.64 12.99
N LYS A 58 -13.31 -6.55 12.02
CA LYS A 58 -12.94 -7.96 12.24
C LYS A 58 -11.53 -8.13 12.80
N LYS A 59 -10.57 -7.34 12.29
CA LYS A 59 -9.19 -7.37 12.79
C LYS A 59 -9.10 -6.97 14.27
N ARG A 60 -9.88 -5.97 14.69
CA ARG A 60 -9.96 -5.57 16.11
C ARG A 60 -10.69 -6.60 16.98
N GLU A 61 -11.69 -7.28 16.44
CA GLU A 61 -12.45 -8.30 17.16
C GLU A 61 -11.68 -9.61 17.35
N GLY A 62 -10.84 -10.00 16.38
CA GLY A 62 -9.94 -11.16 16.49
C GLY A 62 -8.64 -10.89 17.28
N GLU A 63 -8.40 -9.66 17.71
CA GLU A 63 -7.28 -9.28 18.59
C GLU A 63 -7.66 -9.33 20.09
N LYS A 64 -8.93 -9.63 20.41
CA LYS A 64 -9.43 -9.95 21.75
C LYS A 64 -9.42 -11.46 21.99
#